data_AF-A0AAN6KJG4-F1
#
_entry.id   AF-A0AAN6KJG4-F1
#
_cell.length_a   1.000
_cell.length_b   1.000
_cell.length_c   1.000
_cell.angle_alpha   90.00
_cell.angle_beta   90.00
_cell.angle_gamma   90.00
#
_symmetry.space_group_name_H-M   'P 1'
#
loop_
_entity.id
_entity.type
_entity.pdbx_description
1 polymer ?
#
loop_
_entity_poly.entity_id
_entity_poly.type
_entity_poly.pdbx_seq_one_letter_code
_entity_poly.pdbx_strand_id
1 'polypeptide(L)'
;MMKRGARISAPPNFGPDHGRYIYAYCNIRTNQVVYSLTHTLNSHAAIKQLPDIGANYTPTHIRKDIWRPVWTLALPIEDPHSRAQGLHAFKKLREYRKLHELTWKPSLALTKRYTDAEVELEQKKLDQRGGSKKENVYDVIKRRKWTLRVRTVMDQKATSIADLAAVLLEQEEVGRKTTAKREVEVAKDRRAEVKEILALARIHRKEGVGGLESELEGVRSRLENKEPDSEGMSKGMLRREQGRLMGRIARIQFAADAVAGLQDPSKAEQTLEVKAETDAEADEVAESDETSSPSTSAPGPAPASAQTEEAAVAGEPTSSSAEPPTEPATPSTERRTISEWSALLPSFPEVEIAKLPKLSPLRAKLRRLRSPIYSADNVTVIWKDLLDAEFAGVWPDGVVHERMDIMGKGYSPPRGNNGGMETRSLGALGTSGRGPGESRGEEESEQSEIMIKARAEREKRMEFVNEIQRGVLRGMSKRELTRTRGEVEGLRPEVSVGVEESNDGEGDSAHVQAPVVEALDGELRSRV
;
A
#
# COMPACT_ATOMS: atom_id res chain seq x y z
N MET A 1 -14.71 -44.91 -18.99
CA MET A 1 -13.52 -44.04 -19.12
C MET A 1 -13.74 -42.75 -18.36
N MET A 2 -13.23 -42.63 -17.13
CA MET A 2 -13.30 -41.38 -16.36
C MET A 2 -12.33 -40.37 -16.97
N LYS A 3 -12.85 -39.23 -17.47
CA LYS A 3 -12.04 -38.10 -17.95
C LYS A 3 -11.12 -37.67 -16.82
N ARG A 4 -9.82 -37.92 -16.96
CA ARG A 4 -8.79 -37.42 -16.04
C ARG A 4 -9.00 -35.92 -15.89
N GLY A 5 -9.30 -35.48 -14.66
CA GLY A 5 -9.53 -34.07 -14.34
C GLY A 5 -8.40 -33.22 -14.92
N ALA A 6 -8.77 -32.12 -15.57
CA ALA A 6 -7.82 -31.20 -16.18
C ALA A 6 -6.76 -30.84 -15.14
N ARG A 7 -5.52 -31.33 -15.35
CA ARG A 7 -4.39 -30.94 -14.52
C ARG A 7 -4.25 -29.44 -14.66
N ILE A 8 -4.52 -28.70 -13.60
CA ILE A 8 -4.23 -27.27 -13.52
C ILE A 8 -2.75 -27.16 -13.86
N SER A 9 -2.46 -26.62 -15.05
CA SER A 9 -1.09 -26.41 -15.50
C SER A 9 -0.37 -25.60 -14.41
N ALA A 10 0.81 -26.04 -14.00
CA ALA A 10 1.63 -25.27 -13.07
C ALA A 10 1.70 -23.81 -13.56
N PRO A 11 1.59 -22.82 -12.66
CA PRO A 11 1.68 -21.42 -13.06
C PRO A 11 2.99 -21.21 -13.82
N PRO A 12 2.98 -20.45 -14.93
CA PRO A 12 4.20 -20.19 -15.67
C PRO A 12 5.26 -19.59 -14.73
N ASN A 13 6.50 -20.07 -14.84
CA ASN A 13 7.62 -19.52 -14.09
C ASN A 13 7.89 -18.10 -14.58
N PHE A 14 7.28 -17.13 -13.91
CA PHE A 14 7.56 -15.72 -14.14
C PHE A 14 8.95 -15.37 -13.59
N GLY A 15 9.71 -14.56 -14.32
CA GLY A 15 11.02 -14.07 -13.87
C GLY A 15 10.95 -13.29 -12.55
N PRO A 16 12.09 -13.07 -11.88
CA PRO A 16 12.16 -12.37 -10.58
C PRO A 16 11.55 -10.96 -10.63
N ASP A 17 11.65 -10.28 -11.77
CA ASP A 17 11.12 -8.92 -11.97
C ASP A 17 9.61 -8.85 -12.21
N HIS A 18 8.92 -9.98 -12.27
CA HIS A 18 7.49 -10.00 -12.59
C HIS A 18 6.66 -9.39 -11.46
N GLY A 19 5.92 -8.32 -11.78
CA GLY A 19 5.14 -7.56 -10.80
C GLY A 19 5.91 -6.41 -10.17
N ARG A 20 7.19 -6.22 -10.49
CA ARG A 20 7.95 -5.06 -10.05
C ARG A 20 7.68 -3.81 -10.89
N TYR A 21 7.49 -4.03 -12.19
CA TYR A 21 7.16 -2.97 -13.13
C TYR A 21 5.73 -3.12 -13.64
N ILE A 22 5.01 -2.01 -13.72
CA ILE A 22 3.70 -1.94 -14.37
C ILE A 22 3.76 -0.88 -15.46
N TYR A 23 3.41 -1.28 -16.68
CA TYR A 23 3.43 -0.41 -17.84
C TYR A 23 2.00 -0.05 -18.22
N ALA A 24 1.73 1.24 -18.39
CA ALA A 24 0.47 1.73 -18.94
C ALA A 24 0.67 2.24 -20.37
N TYR A 25 -0.14 1.75 -21.29
CA TYR A 25 -0.17 2.19 -22.68
C TYR A 25 -1.48 2.88 -22.97
N CYS A 26 -1.43 3.99 -23.70
CA CYS A 26 -2.60 4.70 -24.15
C CYS A 26 -2.68 4.70 -25.67
N ASN A 27 -3.90 4.56 -26.16
CA ASN A 27 -4.25 4.78 -27.56
C ASN A 27 -4.27 6.28 -27.84
N ILE A 28 -3.37 6.76 -28.70
CA ILE A 28 -3.23 8.19 -29.02
C ILE A 28 -4.47 8.84 -29.64
N ARG A 29 -5.42 8.05 -30.17
CA ARG A 29 -6.64 8.56 -30.81
C ARG A 29 -7.85 8.54 -29.89
N THR A 30 -8.00 7.46 -29.12
CA THR A 30 -9.20 7.23 -28.30
C THR A 30 -8.99 7.47 -26.82
N ASN A 31 -7.75 7.70 -26.38
CA ASN A 31 -7.35 7.80 -24.97
C ASN A 31 -7.68 6.57 -24.12
N GLN A 32 -7.95 5.42 -24.76
CA GLN A 32 -8.11 4.15 -24.05
C GLN A 32 -6.77 3.74 -23.46
N VAL A 33 -6.77 3.29 -22.21
CA VAL A 33 -5.57 2.83 -21.53
C VAL A 33 -5.58 1.31 -21.44
N VAL A 34 -4.41 0.68 -21.48
CA VAL A 34 -4.19 -0.75 -21.22
C VAL A 34 -3.01 -0.90 -20.26
N TYR A 35 -3.12 -1.83 -19.30
CA TYR A 35 -2.04 -2.13 -18.35
C TYR A 35 -1.31 -3.42 -18.76
N SER A 36 -0.01 -3.48 -18.52
CA SER A 36 0.82 -4.66 -18.78
C SER A 36 1.86 -4.84 -17.68
N LEU A 37 2.19 -6.10 -17.35
CA LEU A 37 3.31 -6.44 -16.47
C LEU A 37 4.62 -6.62 -17.27
N THR A 38 4.55 -6.54 -18.60
CA THR A 38 5.69 -6.64 -19.51
C THR A 38 5.84 -5.36 -20.31
N HIS A 39 7.09 -4.96 -20.56
CA HIS A 39 7.43 -3.80 -21.39
C HIS A 39 6.98 -3.96 -22.85
N THR A 40 6.80 -5.19 -23.32
CA THR A 40 6.16 -5.45 -24.61
C THR A 40 4.66 -5.66 -24.40
N LEU A 41 3.85 -4.92 -25.17
CA LEU A 41 2.40 -5.03 -25.09
C LEU A 41 1.93 -6.30 -25.82
N ASN A 42 1.42 -7.28 -25.06
CA ASN A 42 0.84 -8.49 -25.65
C ASN A 42 -0.57 -8.20 -26.20
N SER A 43 -0.72 -8.28 -27.53
CA SER A 43 -1.97 -7.99 -28.25
C SER A 43 -3.19 -8.72 -27.67
N HIS A 44 -3.09 -10.03 -27.42
CA HIS A 44 -4.23 -10.82 -26.92
C HIS A 44 -4.62 -10.46 -25.47
N ALA A 45 -3.64 -10.18 -24.61
CA ALA A 45 -3.91 -9.81 -23.23
C ALA A 45 -4.48 -8.39 -23.13
N ALA A 46 -4.02 -7.50 -24.01
CA ALA A 46 -4.43 -6.12 -24.06
C ALA A 46 -5.84 -5.94 -24.65
N ILE A 47 -6.22 -6.68 -25.70
CA ILE A 47 -7.58 -6.67 -26.25
C ILE A 47 -8.62 -7.10 -25.21
N LYS A 48 -8.29 -8.09 -24.37
CA LYS A 48 -9.17 -8.55 -23.28
C LYS A 48 -9.45 -7.49 -22.20
N GLN A 49 -8.66 -6.42 -22.17
CA GLN A 49 -8.88 -5.29 -21.25
C GLN A 49 -9.75 -4.21 -21.87
N LEU A 50 -10.02 -4.25 -23.17
CA LEU A 50 -10.86 -3.26 -23.83
C LEU A 50 -12.34 -3.65 -23.68
N PRO A 51 -13.21 -2.70 -23.31
CA PRO A 51 -14.63 -2.95 -23.23
C PRO A 51 -15.21 -3.15 -24.63
N ASP A 52 -16.22 -4.01 -24.73
CA ASP A 52 -16.99 -4.15 -25.97
C ASP A 52 -17.99 -3.00 -26.09
N ILE A 53 -17.58 -1.92 -26.76
CA ILE A 53 -18.39 -0.72 -27.00
C ILE A 53 -19.17 -0.84 -28.33
N GLY A 54 -19.11 -2.01 -28.99
CA GLY A 54 -19.83 -2.34 -30.21
C GLY A 54 -18.96 -2.41 -31.46
N ALA A 55 -19.61 -2.78 -32.57
CA ALA A 55 -18.97 -2.92 -33.87
C ALA A 55 -18.27 -1.60 -34.24
N ASN A 56 -16.99 -1.69 -34.63
CA ASN A 56 -16.05 -0.60 -35.00
C ASN A 56 -15.18 -0.01 -33.88
N TYR A 57 -15.47 -0.30 -32.61
CA TYR A 57 -14.76 0.32 -31.49
C TYR A 57 -13.71 -0.60 -30.85
N THR A 58 -13.85 -1.91 -31.05
CA THR A 58 -12.92 -2.92 -30.55
C THR A 58 -12.00 -3.38 -31.68
N PRO A 59 -10.69 -3.09 -31.65
CA PRO A 59 -9.77 -3.52 -32.69
C PRO A 59 -9.54 -5.05 -32.62
N THR A 60 -9.39 -5.69 -33.79
CA THR A 60 -9.09 -7.13 -33.87
C THR A 60 -7.69 -7.48 -33.41
N HIS A 61 -6.74 -6.58 -33.62
CA HIS A 61 -5.35 -6.66 -33.17
C HIS A 61 -4.85 -5.27 -32.77
N ILE A 62 -3.92 -5.22 -31.83
CA ILE A 62 -3.32 -3.96 -31.40
C ILE A 62 -2.20 -3.56 -32.36
N ARG A 63 -2.32 -2.36 -32.93
CA ARG A 63 -1.31 -1.77 -33.78
C ARG A 63 -0.27 -1.01 -32.95
N LYS A 64 1.02 -1.23 -33.23
CA LYS A 64 2.13 -0.68 -32.42
C LYS A 64 2.31 0.83 -32.55
N ASP A 65 1.83 1.43 -33.63
CA ASP A 65 1.97 2.87 -33.92
C ASP A 65 1.01 3.73 -33.10
N ILE A 66 -0.18 3.19 -32.82
CA ILE A 66 -1.28 3.89 -32.13
C ILE A 66 -1.13 3.82 -30.60
N TRP A 67 -0.53 2.76 -30.08
CA TRP A 67 -0.39 2.54 -28.65
C TRP A 67 0.98 3.03 -28.17
N ARG A 68 0.97 4.01 -27.26
CA ARG A 68 2.18 4.63 -26.72
C ARG A 68 2.21 4.47 -25.20
N PRO A 69 3.38 4.28 -24.59
CA PRO A 69 3.47 4.28 -23.13
C PRO A 69 3.05 5.66 -22.59
N VAL A 70 2.31 5.69 -21.48
CA VAL A 70 1.97 6.92 -20.76
C VAL A 70 2.81 7.04 -19.52
N TRP A 71 2.82 5.99 -18.71
CA TRP A 71 3.61 5.93 -17.49
C TRP A 71 4.07 4.50 -17.25
N THR A 72 5.16 4.38 -16.50
CA THR A 72 5.67 3.12 -15.97
C THR A 72 5.81 3.26 -14.46
N LEU A 73 5.19 2.39 -13.71
CA LEU A 73 5.40 2.26 -12.28
C LEU A 73 6.59 1.33 -12.05
N ALA A 74 7.60 1.80 -11.32
CA ALA A 74 8.75 1.03 -10.90
C ALA A 74 8.76 0.95 -9.37
N LEU A 75 8.70 -0.27 -8.85
CA LEU A 75 8.79 -0.54 -7.41
C LEU A 75 10.26 -0.78 -7.00
N PRO A 76 10.62 -0.43 -5.75
CA PRO A 76 11.98 -0.55 -5.23
C PRO A 76 12.48 -2.01 -5.25
N ILE A 77 13.79 -2.19 -5.46
CA ILE A 77 14.45 -3.52 -5.46
C ILE A 77 14.58 -4.08 -4.07
N GLU A 78 14.93 -3.19 -3.14
CA GLU A 78 15.36 -3.50 -1.78
C GLU A 78 14.21 -4.12 -0.99
N ASP A 79 12.97 -3.71 -1.30
CA ASP A 79 11.78 -4.21 -0.65
C ASP A 79 11.46 -5.67 -1.05
N PRO A 80 11.46 -6.61 -0.08
CA PRO A 80 11.09 -8.02 -0.35
C PRO A 80 9.63 -8.18 -0.83
N HIS A 81 8.80 -7.17 -0.57
CA HIS A 81 7.36 -7.19 -0.83
C HIS A 81 6.95 -6.50 -2.13
N SER A 82 7.89 -5.87 -2.86
CA SER A 82 7.62 -5.13 -4.11
C SER A 82 6.84 -5.95 -5.13
N ARG A 83 7.22 -7.23 -5.31
CA ARG A 83 6.51 -8.12 -6.24
C ARG A 83 5.03 -8.29 -5.87
N ALA A 84 4.73 -8.51 -4.60
CA ALA A 84 3.36 -8.69 -4.14
C ALA A 84 2.58 -7.38 -4.23
N GLN A 85 3.24 -6.26 -3.93
CA GLN A 85 2.67 -4.92 -4.04
C GLN A 85 2.28 -4.57 -5.48
N GLY A 86 3.16 -4.78 -6.46
CA GLY A 86 2.83 -4.43 -7.84
C GLY A 86 1.83 -5.38 -8.48
N LEU A 87 1.81 -6.66 -8.10
CA LEU A 87 0.71 -7.56 -8.50
C LEU A 87 -0.64 -7.13 -7.92
N HIS A 88 -0.64 -6.67 -6.66
CA HIS A 88 -1.84 -6.10 -6.03
C HIS A 88 -2.28 -4.82 -6.76
N ALA A 89 -1.36 -3.88 -7.00
CA ALA A 89 -1.64 -2.63 -7.70
C ALA A 89 -2.17 -2.90 -9.12
N PHE A 90 -1.54 -3.80 -9.87
CA PHE A 90 -1.98 -4.20 -11.21
C PHE A 90 -3.41 -4.77 -11.21
N LYS A 91 -3.74 -5.60 -10.22
CA LYS A 91 -5.09 -6.14 -10.05
C LYS A 91 -6.09 -4.99 -9.79
N LYS A 92 -5.80 -4.10 -8.85
CA LYS A 92 -6.66 -2.98 -8.48
C LYS A 92 -6.88 -2.00 -9.63
N LEU A 93 -5.82 -1.62 -10.36
CA LEU A 93 -5.90 -0.77 -11.55
C LEU A 93 -6.87 -1.35 -12.60
N ARG A 94 -6.82 -2.66 -12.82
CA ARG A 94 -7.75 -3.33 -13.76
C ARG A 94 -9.18 -3.36 -13.25
N GLU A 95 -9.37 -3.52 -11.93
CA GLU A 95 -10.68 -3.44 -11.30
C GLU A 95 -11.27 -2.02 -11.41
N TYR A 96 -10.47 -0.98 -11.11
CA TYR A 96 -10.88 0.43 -11.24
C TYR A 96 -11.21 0.81 -12.68
N ARG A 97 -10.40 0.42 -13.67
CA ARG A 97 -10.78 0.62 -15.08
C ARG A 97 -12.15 0.00 -15.39
N LYS A 98 -12.36 -1.26 -15.00
CA LYS A 98 -13.63 -1.95 -15.25
C LYS A 98 -14.80 -1.25 -14.55
N LEU A 99 -14.58 -0.70 -13.36
CA LEU A 99 -15.57 0.14 -12.67
C LEU A 99 -15.85 1.43 -13.45
N HIS A 100 -14.83 2.15 -13.92
CA HIS A 100 -15.03 3.34 -14.75
C HIS A 100 -15.81 3.06 -16.03
N GLU A 101 -15.67 1.87 -16.61
CA GLU A 101 -16.43 1.48 -17.80
C GLU A 101 -17.91 1.15 -17.48
N LEU A 102 -18.17 0.51 -16.33
CA LEU A 102 -19.51 0.02 -15.96
C LEU A 102 -20.34 1.02 -15.16
N THR A 103 -19.71 1.80 -14.28
CA THR A 103 -20.37 2.67 -13.29
C THR A 103 -20.07 4.14 -13.52
N TRP A 104 -19.90 4.56 -14.78
CA TRP A 104 -19.69 5.98 -15.10
C TRP A 104 -20.99 6.78 -14.99
N LYS A 105 -20.86 8.05 -14.58
CA LYS A 105 -21.97 9.01 -14.54
C LYS A 105 -22.02 9.80 -15.85
N PRO A 106 -23.17 9.86 -16.54
CA PRO A 106 -23.27 10.60 -17.78
C PRO A 106 -23.02 12.09 -17.56
N SER A 107 -22.25 12.69 -18.46
CA SER A 107 -22.00 14.13 -18.43
C SER A 107 -23.31 14.90 -18.64
N LEU A 108 -23.35 16.15 -18.17
CA LEU A 108 -24.54 17.01 -18.32
C LEU A 108 -24.99 17.12 -19.79
N ALA A 109 -24.05 17.11 -20.74
CA ALA A 109 -24.37 17.14 -22.17
C ALA A 109 -25.11 15.87 -22.66
N LEU A 110 -24.79 14.71 -22.10
CA LEU A 110 -25.47 13.45 -22.41
C LEU A 110 -26.88 13.41 -21.80
N THR A 111 -27.00 13.89 -20.57
CA THR A 111 -28.25 13.90 -19.80
C THR A 111 -29.22 14.98 -20.26
N LYS A 112 -28.73 16.15 -20.70
CA LYS A 112 -29.55 17.27 -21.17
C LYS A 112 -30.47 16.82 -22.31
N ARG A 113 -31.76 17.13 -22.20
CA ARG A 113 -32.72 16.94 -23.29
C ARG A 113 -32.48 18.01 -24.36
N TYR A 114 -32.64 17.63 -25.63
CA TYR A 114 -32.57 18.60 -26.71
C TYR A 114 -33.79 19.52 -26.63
N THR A 115 -33.57 20.80 -26.86
CA THR A 115 -34.63 21.82 -26.90
C THR A 115 -35.29 21.80 -28.29
N ASP A 116 -36.57 22.14 -28.40
CA ASP A 116 -37.28 22.11 -29.70
C ASP A 116 -36.58 22.95 -30.77
N ALA A 117 -36.03 24.12 -30.40
CA ALA A 117 -35.21 24.94 -31.29
C ALA A 117 -33.93 24.23 -31.77
N GLU A 118 -33.26 23.44 -30.91
CA GLU A 118 -32.08 22.64 -31.29
C GLU A 118 -32.50 21.50 -32.24
N VAL A 119 -33.67 20.90 -32.02
CA VAL A 119 -34.24 19.86 -32.89
C VAL A 119 -34.56 20.44 -34.28
N GLU A 120 -35.19 21.61 -34.36
CA GLU A 120 -35.46 22.29 -35.63
C GLU A 120 -34.18 22.66 -36.40
N LEU A 121 -33.13 23.08 -35.69
CA LEU A 121 -31.83 23.36 -36.31
C LEU A 121 -31.19 22.10 -36.88
N GLU A 122 -31.26 20.97 -36.17
CA GLU A 122 -30.78 19.68 -36.69
C GLU A 122 -31.64 19.16 -37.84
N GLN A 123 -32.96 19.42 -37.84
CA GLN A 123 -33.84 19.15 -38.98
C GLN A 123 -33.40 19.93 -40.22
N LYS A 124 -33.21 21.25 -40.09
CA LYS A 124 -32.76 22.10 -41.20
C LYS A 124 -31.42 21.64 -41.75
N LYS A 125 -30.47 21.23 -40.89
CA LYS A 125 -29.18 20.68 -41.32
C LYS A 125 -29.33 19.36 -42.08
N LEU A 126 -30.24 18.49 -41.64
CA LEU A 126 -30.51 17.22 -42.29
C LEU A 126 -31.11 17.43 -43.69
N ASP A 127 -32.06 18.35 -43.81
CA ASP A 127 -32.72 18.71 -45.07
C ASP A 127 -31.71 19.33 -46.06
N GLN A 128 -30.84 20.23 -45.59
CA GLN A 128 -29.78 20.86 -46.40
C GLN A 128 -28.78 19.86 -46.96
N ARG A 129 -28.47 18.79 -46.23
CA ARG A 129 -27.54 17.76 -46.69
C ARG A 129 -28.15 16.84 -47.75
N GLY A 130 -29.43 17.04 -48.10
CA GLY A 130 -30.18 16.11 -48.94
C GLY A 130 -30.42 14.79 -48.22
N GLY A 131 -30.79 14.87 -46.93
CA GLY A 131 -30.99 13.72 -46.06
C GLY A 131 -31.82 12.61 -46.70
N SER A 132 -31.48 11.36 -46.38
CA SER A 132 -32.28 10.21 -46.80
C SER A 132 -33.68 10.32 -46.20
N LYS A 133 -34.73 10.12 -47.01
CA LYS A 133 -36.13 10.14 -46.56
C LYS A 133 -36.43 9.20 -45.38
N LYS A 134 -35.53 8.26 -45.08
CA LYS A 134 -35.65 7.28 -44.00
C LYS A 134 -34.98 7.69 -42.69
N GLU A 135 -34.15 8.74 -42.67
CA GLU A 135 -33.44 9.17 -41.46
C GLU A 135 -34.22 10.26 -40.74
N ASN A 136 -34.56 10.02 -39.47
CA ASN A 136 -35.23 11.00 -38.62
C ASN A 136 -34.18 11.81 -37.83
N VAL A 137 -34.48 13.07 -37.49
CA VAL A 137 -33.62 13.92 -36.65
C VAL A 137 -33.32 13.28 -35.29
N TYR A 138 -34.29 12.56 -34.73
CA TYR A 138 -34.08 11.83 -33.48
C TYR A 138 -33.01 10.74 -33.61
N ASP A 139 -32.85 10.11 -34.77
CA ASP A 139 -31.79 9.12 -35.01
C ASP A 139 -30.42 9.79 -35.08
N VAL A 140 -30.34 10.98 -35.69
CA VAL A 140 -29.11 11.79 -35.74
C VAL A 140 -28.69 12.22 -34.33
N ILE A 141 -29.64 12.75 -33.55
CA ILE A 141 -29.43 13.14 -32.16
C ILE A 141 -28.99 11.93 -31.32
N LYS A 142 -29.69 10.79 -31.46
CA LYS A 142 -29.36 9.54 -30.77
C LYS A 142 -27.95 9.07 -31.12
N ARG A 143 -27.56 9.12 -32.40
CA ARG A 143 -26.21 8.75 -32.86
C ARG A 143 -25.15 9.70 -32.31
N ARG A 144 -25.42 11.01 -32.26
CA ARG A 144 -24.50 12.00 -31.67
C ARG A 144 -24.31 11.78 -30.18
N LYS A 145 -25.39 11.57 -29.43
CA LYS A 145 -25.33 11.20 -28.00
C LYS A 145 -24.59 9.87 -27.81
N TRP A 146 -24.82 8.88 -28.67
CA TRP A 146 -24.08 7.62 -28.64
C TRP A 146 -22.59 7.84 -28.85
N THR A 147 -22.17 8.58 -29.88
CA THR A 147 -20.75 8.89 -30.13
C THR A 147 -20.12 9.63 -28.95
N LEU A 148 -20.83 10.58 -28.34
CA LEU A 148 -20.36 11.26 -27.13
C LEU A 148 -20.20 10.30 -25.96
N ARG A 149 -21.15 9.38 -25.75
CA ARG A 149 -21.05 8.33 -24.73
C ARG A 149 -19.83 7.45 -24.98
N VAL A 150 -19.67 6.94 -26.20
CA VAL A 150 -18.54 6.09 -26.57
C VAL A 150 -17.22 6.81 -26.31
N ARG A 151 -17.10 8.07 -26.75
CA ARG A 151 -15.89 8.88 -26.52
C ARG A 151 -15.63 9.07 -25.02
N THR A 152 -16.65 9.37 -24.23
CA THR A 152 -16.52 9.57 -22.77
C THR A 152 -16.09 8.29 -22.08
N VAL A 153 -16.64 7.13 -22.46
CA VAL A 153 -16.27 5.82 -21.89
C VAL A 153 -14.87 5.40 -22.34
N MET A 154 -14.43 5.77 -23.54
CA MET A 154 -13.09 5.46 -24.04
C MET A 154 -11.98 6.31 -23.43
N ASP A 155 -12.29 7.55 -23.06
CA ASP A 155 -11.32 8.51 -22.55
C ASP A 155 -10.94 8.17 -21.10
N GLN A 156 -9.97 7.25 -20.96
CA GLN A 156 -9.55 6.68 -19.69
C GLN A 156 -8.16 7.17 -19.26
N LYS A 157 -7.56 8.13 -19.99
CA LYS A 157 -6.19 8.60 -19.72
C LYS A 157 -6.10 9.24 -18.33
N ALA A 158 -6.90 10.28 -18.08
CA ALA A 158 -6.90 11.00 -16.81
C ALA A 158 -7.36 10.10 -15.64
N THR A 159 -8.39 9.28 -15.86
CA THR A 159 -8.89 8.34 -14.84
C THR A 159 -7.84 7.32 -14.45
N SER A 160 -7.08 6.77 -15.41
CA SER A 160 -6.01 5.80 -15.12
C SER A 160 -4.89 6.35 -14.22
N ILE A 161 -4.65 7.66 -14.31
CA ILE A 161 -3.62 8.35 -13.52
C ILE A 161 -4.13 8.60 -12.10
N ALA A 162 -5.37 9.10 -12.00
CA ALA A 162 -6.05 9.23 -10.71
C ALA A 162 -6.18 7.88 -9.99
N ASP A 163 -6.49 6.81 -10.73
CA ASP A 163 -6.55 5.44 -10.22
C ASP A 163 -5.20 4.96 -9.68
N LEU A 164 -4.11 5.27 -10.38
CA LEU A 164 -2.77 4.91 -9.92
C LEU A 164 -2.46 5.57 -8.57
N ALA A 165 -2.69 6.87 -8.45
CA ALA A 165 -2.50 7.58 -7.19
C ALA A 165 -3.39 7.02 -6.08
N ALA A 166 -4.67 6.76 -6.37
CA ALA A 166 -5.61 6.18 -5.41
C ALA A 166 -5.18 4.78 -4.94
N VAL A 167 -4.66 3.95 -5.84
CA VAL A 167 -4.15 2.61 -5.50
C VAL A 167 -2.94 2.69 -4.59
N LEU A 168 -2.02 3.63 -4.84
CA LEU A 168 -0.83 3.80 -4.00
C LEU A 168 -1.19 4.33 -2.60
N LEU A 169 -2.13 5.27 -2.51
CA LEU A 169 -2.67 5.75 -1.23
C LEU A 169 -3.36 4.61 -0.44
N GLU A 170 -4.20 3.80 -1.11
CA GLU A 170 -4.82 2.62 -0.47
C GLU A 170 -3.75 1.64 0.04
N GLN A 171 -2.70 1.41 -0.75
CA GLN A 171 -1.60 0.54 -0.37
C GLN A 171 -0.85 1.04 0.86
N GLU A 172 -0.53 2.34 0.92
CA GLU A 172 0.14 2.95 2.07
C GLU A 172 -0.72 2.83 3.34
N GLU A 173 -2.03 3.06 3.26
CA GLU A 173 -2.94 2.87 4.40
C GLU A 173 -2.98 1.41 4.88
N VAL A 174 -3.06 0.47 3.94
CA VAL A 174 -3.05 -0.98 4.25
C VAL A 174 -1.71 -1.37 4.85
N GLY A 175 -0.61 -0.81 4.34
CA GLY A 175 0.73 -0.90 4.88
C GLY A 175 0.78 -0.49 6.33
N ARG A 176 0.43 0.77 6.62
CA ARG A 176 0.38 1.35 7.97
C ARG A 176 -0.43 0.49 8.95
N LYS A 177 -1.64 0.07 8.55
CA LYS A 177 -2.51 -0.80 9.37
C LYS A 177 -1.89 -2.18 9.62
N THR A 178 -1.20 -2.74 8.63
CA THR A 178 -0.57 -4.07 8.72
C THR A 178 0.69 -4.02 9.57
N THR A 179 1.52 -2.99 9.41
CA THR A 179 2.73 -2.74 10.21
C THR A 179 2.38 -2.58 11.67
N ALA A 180 1.44 -1.68 12.02
CA ALA A 180 1.01 -1.48 13.41
C ALA A 180 0.46 -2.77 14.06
N LYS A 181 -0.37 -3.53 13.32
CA LYS A 181 -0.87 -4.84 13.82
C LYS A 181 0.26 -5.84 14.04
N ARG A 182 1.24 -5.87 13.12
CA ARG A 182 2.40 -6.76 13.21
C ARG A 182 3.27 -6.40 14.39
N GLU A 183 3.60 -5.13 14.58
CA GLU A 183 4.39 -4.66 15.72
C GLU A 183 3.76 -5.05 17.05
N VAL A 184 2.44 -4.88 17.19
CA VAL A 184 1.70 -5.32 18.39
C VAL A 184 1.78 -6.84 18.58
N GLU A 185 1.64 -7.63 17.51
CA GLU A 185 1.73 -9.09 17.59
C GLU A 185 3.16 -9.55 17.92
N VAL A 186 4.17 -8.97 17.27
CA VAL A 186 5.60 -9.25 17.52
C VAL A 186 5.97 -8.85 18.94
N ALA A 187 5.54 -7.70 19.44
CA ALA A 187 5.80 -7.27 20.82
C ALA A 187 5.13 -8.21 21.83
N LYS A 188 3.90 -8.67 21.55
CA LYS A 188 3.22 -9.66 22.40
C LYS A 188 3.95 -10.99 22.43
N ASP A 189 4.39 -11.47 21.26
CA ASP A 189 5.15 -12.70 21.11
C ASP A 189 6.49 -12.62 21.81
N ARG A 190 7.18 -11.50 21.65
CA ARG A 190 8.44 -11.23 22.31
C ARG A 190 8.31 -11.24 23.82
N ARG A 191 7.27 -10.62 24.37
CA ARG A 191 6.96 -10.68 25.81
C ARG A 191 6.66 -12.10 26.29
N ALA A 192 5.97 -12.91 25.48
CA ALA A 192 5.69 -14.31 25.81
C ALA A 192 6.96 -15.17 25.77
N GLU A 193 7.81 -14.97 24.77
CA GLU A 193 9.11 -15.60 24.62
C GLU A 193 10.04 -15.28 25.80
N VAL A 194 10.15 -14.01 26.19
CA VAL A 194 10.96 -13.59 27.35
C VAL A 194 10.48 -14.26 28.63
N LYS A 195 9.17 -14.35 28.84
CA LYS A 195 8.60 -15.10 29.97
C LYS A 195 8.97 -16.58 29.92
N GLU A 196 8.94 -17.19 28.73
CA GLU A 196 9.35 -18.57 28.52
C GLU A 196 10.84 -18.77 28.84
N ILE A 197 11.72 -17.90 28.33
CA ILE A 197 13.17 -17.92 28.61
C ILE A 197 13.41 -17.84 30.12
N LEU A 198 12.80 -16.88 30.81
CA LEU A 198 12.97 -16.74 32.26
C LEU A 198 12.44 -17.97 33.03
N ALA A 199 11.36 -18.58 32.57
CA ALA A 199 10.83 -19.81 33.18
C ALA A 199 11.77 -21.01 32.96
N LEU A 200 12.28 -21.20 31.74
CA LEU A 200 13.22 -22.27 31.41
C LEU A 200 14.56 -22.11 32.15
N ALA A 201 15.07 -20.89 32.26
CA ALA A 201 16.27 -20.60 33.04
C ALA A 201 16.10 -20.90 34.55
N ARG A 202 14.87 -20.74 35.09
CA ARG A 202 14.56 -21.15 36.47
C ARG A 202 14.50 -22.67 36.60
N ILE A 203 13.92 -23.36 35.62
CA ILE A 203 13.91 -24.84 35.59
C ILE A 203 15.35 -25.36 35.54
N HIS A 204 16.18 -24.80 34.66
CA HIS A 204 17.60 -25.15 34.57
C HIS A 204 18.32 -24.98 35.92
N ARG A 205 18.10 -23.85 36.61
CA ARG A 205 18.70 -23.59 37.92
C ARG A 205 18.26 -24.57 39.01
N LYS A 206 17.03 -25.11 38.93
CA LYS A 206 16.48 -26.01 39.94
C LYS A 206 16.83 -27.48 39.70
N GLU A 207 16.64 -27.95 38.46
CA GLU A 207 16.67 -29.37 38.11
C GLU A 207 17.87 -29.74 37.22
N GLY A 208 18.52 -28.75 36.60
CA GLY A 208 19.49 -28.98 35.53
C GLY A 208 18.84 -29.57 34.27
N VAL A 209 19.67 -30.07 33.34
CA VAL A 209 19.24 -30.77 32.12
C VAL A 209 19.34 -32.29 32.23
N GLY A 210 20.02 -32.80 33.26
CA GLY A 210 20.40 -34.22 33.37
C GLY A 210 19.23 -35.20 33.35
N GLY A 211 18.06 -34.80 33.89
CA GLY A 211 16.85 -35.63 33.81
C GLY A 211 16.37 -35.85 32.38
N LEU A 212 16.32 -34.78 31.59
CA LEU A 212 15.91 -34.82 30.18
C LEU A 212 16.96 -35.51 29.29
N GLU A 213 18.25 -35.36 29.61
CA GLU A 213 19.34 -36.06 28.91
C GLU A 213 19.26 -37.57 29.14
N SER A 214 18.93 -38.01 30.36
CA SER A 214 18.71 -39.42 30.68
C SER A 214 17.51 -40.01 29.93
N GLU A 215 16.39 -39.26 29.83
CA GLU A 215 15.23 -39.64 29.01
C GLU A 215 15.60 -39.73 27.52
N LEU A 216 16.35 -38.76 27.01
CA LEU A 216 16.79 -38.73 25.61
C LEU A 216 17.67 -39.93 25.27
N GLU A 217 18.58 -40.31 26.17
CA GLU A 217 19.43 -41.48 26.00
C GLU A 217 18.60 -42.77 26.00
N GLY A 218 17.60 -42.87 26.88
CA GLY A 218 16.64 -43.98 26.88
C GLY A 218 15.91 -44.13 25.53
N VAL A 219 15.41 -43.02 24.96
CA VAL A 219 14.75 -43.04 23.63
C VAL A 219 15.75 -43.39 22.52
N ARG A 220 17.00 -42.94 22.61
CA ARG A 220 18.08 -43.29 21.66
C ARG A 220 18.39 -44.78 21.69
N SER A 221 18.57 -45.37 22.88
CA SER A 221 18.83 -46.80 23.02
C SER A 221 17.67 -47.65 22.47
N ARG A 222 16.40 -47.24 22.70
CA ARG A 222 15.22 -47.92 22.10
C ARG A 222 15.24 -47.87 20.56
N LEU A 223 15.63 -46.74 19.97
CA LEU A 223 15.75 -46.60 18.52
C LEU A 223 16.85 -47.48 17.91
N GLU A 224 17.94 -47.69 18.64
CA GLU A 224 19.10 -48.49 18.22
C GLU A 224 18.83 -49.99 18.33
N ASN A 225 18.24 -50.44 19.44
CA ASN A 225 18.04 -51.87 19.73
C ASN A 225 16.99 -52.55 18.82
N LYS A 226 16.22 -51.80 18.03
CA LYS A 226 15.15 -52.30 17.13
C LYS A 226 14.08 -53.17 17.81
N GLU A 227 14.07 -53.23 19.13
CA GLU A 227 13.08 -54.00 19.87
C GLU A 227 11.71 -53.31 19.75
N PRO A 228 10.62 -54.07 19.52
CA PRO A 228 9.28 -53.52 19.58
C PRO A 228 9.05 -53.02 21.02
N ASP A 229 8.86 -51.71 21.16
CA ASP A 229 8.58 -51.10 22.45
C ASP A 229 7.39 -51.81 23.11
N SER A 230 7.51 -52.15 24.39
CA SER A 230 6.41 -52.68 25.20
C SER A 230 5.21 -51.72 25.25
N GLU A 231 5.45 -50.43 25.00
CA GLU A 231 4.46 -49.35 24.92
C GLU A 231 3.82 -49.21 23.53
N GLY A 232 4.21 -50.04 22.55
CA GLY A 232 3.64 -50.04 21.20
C GLY A 232 4.01 -48.81 20.37
N MET A 233 5.04 -48.05 20.76
CA MET A 233 5.44 -46.88 20.02
C MET A 233 6.14 -47.25 18.71
N SER A 234 5.57 -46.81 17.59
CA SER A 234 6.24 -46.98 16.30
C SER A 234 7.57 -46.23 16.27
N LYS A 235 8.54 -46.75 15.51
CA LYS A 235 9.85 -46.10 15.26
C LYS A 235 9.73 -44.63 14.83
N GLY A 236 8.67 -44.29 14.10
CA GLY A 236 8.38 -42.92 13.70
C GLY A 236 7.98 -42.01 14.86
N MET A 237 7.29 -42.54 15.87
CA MET A 237 6.95 -41.80 17.09
C MET A 237 8.19 -41.59 17.97
N LEU A 238 9.02 -42.62 18.16
CA LEU A 238 10.28 -42.49 18.90
C LEU A 238 11.21 -41.43 18.29
N ARG A 239 11.33 -41.35 16.96
CA ARG A 239 12.11 -40.28 16.30
C ARG A 239 11.53 -38.88 16.55
N ARG A 240 10.20 -38.74 16.60
CA ARG A 240 9.54 -37.47 16.92
C ARG A 240 9.78 -37.09 18.38
N GLU A 241 9.74 -38.05 19.27
CA GLU A 241 10.01 -37.86 20.69
C GLU A 241 11.47 -37.48 20.95
N GLN A 242 12.42 -38.19 20.34
CA GLN A 242 13.84 -37.82 20.36
C GLN A 242 14.05 -36.37 19.92
N GLY A 243 13.43 -35.96 18.79
CA GLY A 243 13.50 -34.58 18.30
C GLY A 243 12.85 -33.57 19.25
N ARG A 244 11.75 -33.94 19.91
CA ARG A 244 11.07 -33.12 20.92
C ARG A 244 11.95 -32.90 22.16
N LEU A 245 12.58 -33.97 22.67
CA LEU A 245 13.47 -33.90 23.83
C LEU A 245 14.72 -33.09 23.53
N MET A 246 15.39 -33.34 22.40
CA MET A 246 16.54 -32.55 21.96
C MET A 246 16.20 -31.07 21.82
N GLY A 247 15.06 -30.74 21.18
CA GLY A 247 14.62 -29.36 21.05
C GLY A 247 14.33 -28.69 22.40
N ARG A 248 13.80 -29.45 23.37
CA ARG A 248 13.55 -28.96 24.74
C ARG A 248 14.86 -28.70 25.50
N ILE A 249 15.81 -29.63 25.48
CA ILE A 249 17.12 -29.48 26.12
C ILE A 249 17.84 -28.26 25.56
N ALA A 250 17.93 -28.13 24.23
CA ALA A 250 18.56 -27.00 23.57
C ALA A 250 17.90 -25.66 23.96
N ARG A 251 16.57 -25.61 24.07
CA ARG A 251 15.84 -24.42 24.53
C ARG A 251 16.14 -24.05 25.98
N ILE A 252 16.24 -25.04 26.88
CA ILE A 252 16.56 -24.82 28.29
C ILE A 252 17.99 -24.32 28.43
N GLN A 253 18.96 -24.96 27.76
CA GLN A 253 20.37 -24.54 27.76
C GLN A 253 20.51 -23.11 27.23
N PHE A 254 19.94 -22.83 26.04
CA PHE A 254 19.92 -21.49 25.48
C PHE A 254 19.36 -20.44 26.44
N ALA A 255 18.23 -20.74 27.10
CA ALA A 255 17.61 -19.83 28.04
C ALA A 255 18.47 -19.60 29.29
N ALA A 256 19.14 -20.65 29.79
CA ALA A 256 20.06 -20.54 30.92
C ALA A 256 21.29 -19.69 30.57
N ASP A 257 21.90 -19.95 29.41
CA ASP A 257 23.07 -19.21 28.93
C ASP A 257 22.74 -17.74 28.68
N ALA A 258 21.60 -17.45 28.04
CA ALA A 258 21.13 -16.10 27.78
C ALA A 258 20.90 -15.27 29.06
N VAL A 259 20.35 -15.90 30.11
CA VAL A 259 20.14 -15.22 31.40
C VAL A 259 21.44 -15.09 32.18
N ALA A 260 22.30 -16.12 32.18
CA ALA A 260 23.59 -16.10 32.85
C ALA A 260 24.51 -15.01 32.28
N GLY A 261 24.55 -14.85 30.95
CA GLY A 261 25.33 -13.80 30.29
C GLY A 261 24.95 -12.37 30.71
N LEU A 262 23.69 -12.14 31.11
CA LEU A 262 23.21 -10.84 31.60
C LEU A 262 23.40 -10.64 33.10
N GLN A 263 23.71 -11.70 33.85
CA GLN A 263 24.04 -11.63 35.28
C GLN A 263 25.52 -11.36 35.52
N ASP A 264 26.39 -11.74 34.58
CA ASP A 264 27.81 -11.37 34.56
C ASP A 264 27.94 -9.90 34.09
N PRO A 265 28.20 -8.92 34.97
CA PRO A 265 28.20 -7.50 34.58
C PRO A 265 29.25 -7.19 33.51
N SER A 266 30.39 -7.89 33.54
CA SER A 266 31.46 -7.74 32.53
C SER A 266 31.06 -8.20 31.13
N LYS A 267 30.15 -9.18 31.01
CA LYS A 267 29.63 -9.64 29.71
C LYS A 267 28.44 -8.82 29.25
N ALA A 268 27.63 -8.33 30.18
CA ALA A 268 26.49 -7.47 29.88
C ALA A 268 26.92 -6.15 29.25
N GLU A 269 28.01 -5.55 29.73
CA GLU A 269 28.60 -4.34 29.14
C GLU A 269 29.11 -4.62 27.71
N GLN A 270 29.84 -5.71 27.50
CA GLN A 270 30.30 -6.12 26.17
C GLN A 270 29.15 -6.39 25.19
N THR A 271 28.03 -6.96 25.64
CA THR A 271 26.89 -7.21 24.75
C THR A 271 26.12 -5.93 24.41
N LEU A 272 26.07 -4.96 25.31
CA LEU A 272 25.48 -3.65 25.02
C LEU A 272 26.37 -2.83 24.08
N GLU A 273 27.69 -2.88 24.25
CA GLU A 273 28.65 -2.24 23.34
C GLU A 273 28.56 -2.84 21.94
N VAL A 274 28.64 -4.17 21.81
CA VAL A 274 28.52 -4.83 20.49
C VAL A 274 27.17 -4.52 19.84
N LYS A 275 26.09 -4.44 20.61
CA LYS A 275 24.77 -4.13 20.04
C LYS A 275 24.68 -2.66 19.61
N ALA A 276 25.21 -1.73 20.41
CA ALA A 276 25.27 -0.32 20.06
C ALA A 276 26.15 -0.08 18.82
N GLU A 277 27.25 -0.82 18.67
CA GLU A 277 28.08 -0.81 17.47
C GLU A 277 27.32 -1.36 16.25
N THR A 278 26.60 -2.49 16.39
CA THR A 278 25.82 -3.02 15.25
C THR A 278 24.63 -2.15 14.87
N ASP A 279 23.98 -1.49 15.85
CA ASP A 279 22.87 -0.58 15.60
C ASP A 279 23.40 0.74 14.98
N ALA A 280 24.57 1.23 15.42
CA ALA A 280 25.23 2.39 14.81
C ALA A 280 25.76 2.10 13.39
N GLU A 281 26.29 0.91 13.14
CA GLU A 281 26.72 0.48 11.80
C GLU A 281 25.52 0.28 10.86
N ALA A 282 24.35 -0.12 11.39
CA ALA A 282 23.11 -0.20 10.62
C ALA A 282 22.57 1.20 10.22
N ASP A 283 22.78 2.22 11.06
CA ASP A 283 22.44 3.62 10.75
C ASP A 283 23.49 4.32 9.85
N GLU A 284 24.79 4.03 9.99
CA GLU A 284 25.84 4.60 9.12
C GLU A 284 25.74 4.10 7.66
N VAL A 285 25.22 2.89 7.46
CA VAL A 285 24.91 2.35 6.12
C VAL A 285 23.68 3.04 5.49
N ALA A 286 22.84 3.72 6.30
CA ALA A 286 21.73 4.53 5.79
C ALA A 286 22.12 6.00 5.50
N GLU A 287 23.23 6.51 6.05
CA GLU A 287 23.61 7.93 5.94
C GLU A 287 24.71 8.22 4.89
N SER A 288 25.20 7.20 4.18
CA SER A 288 26.36 7.34 3.26
C SER A 288 26.03 7.54 1.76
N ASP A 289 24.79 7.88 1.37
CA ASP A 289 24.43 8.17 -0.03
C ASP A 289 24.02 9.62 -0.33
N GLU A 290 24.44 10.59 0.50
CA GLU A 290 24.35 12.01 0.16
C GLU A 290 25.71 12.71 0.23
N THR A 291 26.49 12.66 -0.86
CA THR A 291 27.44 13.75 -1.15
C THR A 291 27.84 13.80 -2.63
N SER A 292 27.19 14.69 -3.39
CA SER A 292 27.88 15.50 -4.42
C SER A 292 27.00 16.63 -4.96
N SER A 293 27.27 17.88 -4.53
CA SER A 293 27.55 19.05 -5.41
C SER A 293 27.33 20.41 -4.71
N PRO A 294 27.95 21.51 -5.22
CA PRO A 294 28.66 22.45 -4.35
C PRO A 294 28.11 23.89 -4.29
N SER A 295 28.53 24.57 -3.22
CA SER A 295 28.83 26.00 -3.04
C SER A 295 28.19 27.03 -3.97
N THR A 296 27.48 28.00 -3.39
CA THR A 296 27.52 29.42 -3.82
C THR A 296 27.30 30.34 -2.61
N SER A 297 27.97 31.47 -2.66
CA SER A 297 28.48 32.30 -1.58
C SER A 297 27.60 33.51 -1.22
N ALA A 298 27.82 34.01 0.00
CA ALA A 298 27.88 35.44 0.39
C ALA A 298 26.60 36.12 0.97
N PRO A 299 26.71 37.30 1.64
CA PRO A 299 26.45 37.44 3.09
C PRO A 299 25.51 38.61 3.47
N GLY A 300 25.07 38.70 4.73
CA GLY A 300 24.48 39.93 5.27
C GLY A 300 23.57 39.76 6.49
N PRO A 301 23.32 40.82 7.28
CA PRO A 301 23.62 40.81 8.72
C PRO A 301 22.41 40.85 9.68
N ALA A 302 22.74 40.67 10.96
CA ALA A 302 21.92 40.83 12.18
C ALA A 302 21.18 42.19 12.27
N PRO A 303 20.16 42.33 13.15
CA PRO A 303 20.37 42.67 14.58
C PRO A 303 19.38 41.94 15.55
N ALA A 304 19.80 41.49 16.74
CA ALA A 304 19.90 42.19 18.05
C ALA A 304 18.58 42.34 18.85
N SER A 305 18.71 42.14 20.18
CA SER A 305 17.80 42.47 21.31
C SER A 305 16.80 41.37 21.70
N ALA A 306 16.50 41.04 22.97
CA ALA A 306 16.89 41.47 24.32
C ALA A 306 16.52 40.31 25.28
N GLN A 307 17.40 39.87 26.19
CA GLN A 307 17.41 40.21 27.62
C GLN A 307 16.04 40.40 28.30
N THR A 308 15.68 39.47 29.18
CA THR A 308 15.03 39.77 30.47
C THR A 308 15.59 38.84 31.54
N GLU A 309 16.18 39.46 32.57
CA GLU A 309 16.68 38.89 33.82
C GLU A 309 15.52 38.68 34.85
N GLU A 310 15.92 38.33 36.09
CA GLU A 310 15.19 38.30 37.37
C GLU A 310 14.35 37.05 37.69
N ALA A 311 14.41 36.45 38.88
CA ALA A 311 15.17 36.73 40.09
C ALA A 311 15.16 35.50 41.04
N ALA A 312 16.25 35.42 41.80
CA ALA A 312 16.45 34.92 43.15
C ALA A 312 15.30 34.21 43.90
N VAL A 313 15.59 33.04 44.48
CA VAL A 313 15.35 32.80 45.92
C VAL A 313 16.47 31.93 46.48
N ALA A 314 17.16 32.49 47.47
CA ALA A 314 18.12 31.83 48.34
C ALA A 314 17.41 30.95 49.38
N GLY A 315 18.06 29.85 49.79
CA GLY A 315 17.60 29.02 50.89
C GLY A 315 18.57 27.87 51.19
N GLU A 316 19.70 28.18 51.82
CA GLU A 316 20.36 27.24 52.74
C GLU A 316 19.41 26.97 53.93
N PRO A 317 19.41 25.77 54.54
CA PRO A 317 20.36 25.58 55.64
C PRO A 317 20.88 24.14 55.86
N THR A 318 22.10 24.10 56.40
CA THR A 318 22.57 23.20 57.48
C THR A 318 22.62 21.68 57.26
N SER A 319 23.87 21.26 57.08
CA SER A 319 24.53 20.07 57.66
C SER A 319 23.88 19.44 58.91
N SER A 320 23.64 18.13 58.82
CA SER A 320 23.60 17.14 59.92
C SER A 320 23.58 15.74 59.27
N SER A 321 24.72 15.15 58.92
CA SER A 321 25.52 14.28 59.79
C SER A 321 24.70 13.23 60.55
N ALA A 322 24.36 12.15 59.86
CA ALA A 322 24.11 10.83 60.46
C ALA A 322 24.36 9.76 59.38
N GLU A 323 25.55 9.16 59.41
CA GLU A 323 25.90 7.97 58.63
C GLU A 323 25.14 6.75 59.19
N PRO A 324 24.26 6.08 58.42
CA PRO A 324 23.85 4.72 58.72
C PRO A 324 24.91 3.72 58.22
N PRO A 325 25.03 2.56 58.89
CA PRO A 325 26.06 1.58 58.59
C PRO A 325 25.94 1.09 57.14
N THR A 326 27.06 1.18 56.42
CA THR A 326 27.27 0.58 55.10
C THR A 326 27.23 -0.95 55.23
N GLU A 327 26.01 -1.50 55.20
CA GLU A 327 25.83 -2.90 54.85
C GLU A 327 26.15 -3.08 53.35
N PRO A 328 26.90 -4.12 52.95
CA PRO A 328 27.19 -4.38 51.55
C PRO A 328 25.89 -4.72 50.82
N ALA A 329 25.32 -3.71 50.15
CA ALA A 329 24.17 -3.87 49.29
C ALA A 329 24.48 -4.95 48.25
N THR A 330 23.97 -6.15 48.47
CA THR A 330 23.89 -7.18 47.46
C THR A 330 23.14 -6.57 46.27
N PRO A 331 23.70 -6.61 45.04
CA PRO A 331 23.08 -5.97 43.89
C PRO A 331 21.72 -6.63 43.70
N SER A 332 20.65 -5.85 43.92
CA SER A 332 19.27 -6.30 43.79
C SER A 332 18.92 -6.47 42.32
N THR A 333 19.47 -7.51 41.70
CA THR A 333 19.22 -7.94 40.30
C THR A 333 17.75 -8.37 40.08
N GLU A 334 16.95 -8.46 41.15
CA GLU A 334 15.61 -9.04 41.13
C GLU A 334 14.49 -8.11 40.65
N ARG A 335 14.75 -6.83 40.34
CA ARG A 335 13.69 -5.87 39.97
C ARG A 335 13.70 -5.41 38.51
N ARG A 336 14.36 -6.13 37.60
CA ARG A 336 14.24 -5.81 36.17
C ARG A 336 12.83 -6.12 35.66
N THR A 337 12.20 -5.18 34.98
CA THR A 337 10.86 -5.37 34.40
C THR A 337 10.91 -6.27 33.16
N ILE A 338 9.77 -6.89 32.80
CA ILE A 338 9.68 -7.72 31.56
C ILE A 338 10.02 -6.90 30.32
N SER A 339 9.75 -5.59 30.34
CA SER A 339 10.08 -4.68 29.25
C SER A 339 11.60 -4.58 29.07
N GLU A 340 12.35 -4.39 30.15
CA GLU A 340 13.82 -4.38 30.11
C GLU A 340 14.38 -5.72 29.62
N TRP A 341 13.87 -6.84 30.16
CA TRP A 341 14.29 -8.17 29.70
C TRP A 341 14.01 -8.39 28.21
N SER A 342 12.95 -7.80 27.65
CA SER A 342 12.64 -7.94 26.23
C SER A 342 13.61 -7.25 25.29
N ALA A 343 14.28 -6.18 25.76
CA ALA A 343 15.32 -5.47 25.02
C ALA A 343 16.70 -6.16 25.13
N LEU A 344 16.98 -6.79 26.28
CA LEU A 344 18.30 -7.35 26.61
C LEU A 344 18.48 -8.80 26.18
N LEU A 345 17.47 -9.66 26.31
CA LEU A 345 17.62 -11.08 25.98
C LEU A 345 17.72 -11.28 24.47
N PRO A 346 18.41 -12.32 23.97
CA PRO A 346 18.24 -12.75 22.58
C PRO A 346 16.85 -13.39 22.35
N SER A 347 16.39 -13.45 21.10
CA SER A 347 15.25 -14.30 20.72
C SER A 347 15.69 -15.74 20.54
N PHE A 348 14.78 -16.69 20.70
CA PHE A 348 15.04 -18.08 20.31
C PHE A 348 15.42 -18.13 18.81
N PRO A 349 16.23 -19.12 18.41
CA PRO A 349 16.59 -19.29 17.01
C PRO A 349 15.35 -19.43 16.12
N GLU A 350 15.35 -18.72 14.98
CA GLU A 350 14.19 -18.69 14.08
C GLU A 350 13.90 -20.08 13.50
N VAL A 351 12.63 -20.49 13.56
CA VAL A 351 12.20 -21.77 12.99
C VAL A 351 11.89 -21.60 11.51
N GLU A 352 12.66 -22.27 10.65
CA GLU A 352 12.39 -22.28 9.21
C GLU A 352 10.98 -22.77 8.88
N ILE A 353 10.17 -21.90 8.25
CA ILE A 353 8.78 -22.19 7.85
C ILE A 353 8.66 -23.47 6.99
N ALA A 354 9.69 -23.78 6.20
CA ALA A 354 9.72 -24.95 5.34
C ALA A 354 9.68 -26.28 6.12
N LYS A 355 10.28 -26.32 7.32
CA LYS A 355 10.34 -27.50 8.19
C LYS A 355 9.05 -27.72 8.98
N LEU A 356 8.19 -26.70 9.09
CA LEU A 356 6.93 -26.79 9.83
C LEU A 356 5.83 -27.54 9.06
N PRO A 357 4.99 -28.36 9.75
CA PRO A 357 3.83 -28.99 9.13
C PRO A 357 2.90 -27.96 8.46
N LYS A 358 2.37 -28.31 7.28
CA LYS A 358 1.57 -27.40 6.42
C LYS A 358 0.38 -26.75 7.14
N LEU A 359 -0.23 -27.46 8.08
CA LEU A 359 -1.41 -27.03 8.84
C LEU A 359 -1.08 -26.62 10.29
N SER A 360 0.19 -26.45 10.63
CA SER A 360 0.54 -26.05 12.00
C SER A 360 0.08 -24.60 12.29
N PRO A 361 -0.50 -24.33 13.47
CA PRO A 361 -0.85 -22.97 13.88
C PRO A 361 0.33 -22.01 13.82
N LEU A 362 1.53 -22.48 14.18
CA LEU A 362 2.77 -21.71 14.10
C LEU A 362 3.11 -21.31 12.66
N ARG A 363 2.97 -22.21 11.68
CA ARG A 363 3.18 -21.88 10.26
C ARG A 363 2.15 -20.87 9.75
N ALA A 364 0.89 -20.99 10.17
CA ALA A 364 -0.15 -20.02 9.81
C ALA A 364 0.17 -18.64 10.38
N LYS A 365 0.63 -18.59 11.63
CA LYS A 365 1.07 -17.35 12.30
C LYS A 365 2.27 -16.71 11.59
N LEU A 366 3.35 -17.46 11.35
CA LEU A 366 4.52 -16.97 10.63
C LEU A 366 4.18 -16.46 9.23
N ARG A 367 3.21 -17.08 8.54
CA ARG A 367 2.71 -16.57 7.25
C ARG A 367 2.00 -15.23 7.37
N ARG A 368 1.27 -14.97 8.46
CA ARG A 368 0.65 -13.66 8.72
C ARG A 368 1.72 -12.61 9.04
N LEU A 369 2.70 -12.97 9.87
CA LEU A 369 3.86 -12.11 10.16
C LEU A 369 4.77 -11.88 8.95
N ARG A 370 4.67 -12.70 7.90
CA ARG A 370 5.35 -12.51 6.60
C ARG A 370 4.39 -12.10 5.48
N SER A 371 3.18 -11.61 5.80
CA SER A 371 2.31 -11.01 4.80
C SER A 371 3.03 -9.81 4.17
N PRO A 372 2.77 -9.47 2.90
CA PRO A 372 3.39 -8.30 2.32
C PRO A 372 2.96 -7.03 3.07
N ILE A 373 3.94 -6.22 3.44
CA ILE A 373 3.71 -4.83 3.83
C ILE A 373 3.84 -4.03 2.55
N TYR A 374 2.86 -3.19 2.27
CA TYR A 374 2.88 -2.30 1.13
C TYR A 374 3.39 -0.95 1.61
N SER A 375 4.35 -0.34 0.90
CA SER A 375 4.79 1.03 1.17
C SER A 375 4.79 1.85 -0.11
N ALA A 376 4.52 3.15 0.00
CA ALA A 376 4.65 4.07 -1.13
C ALA A 376 6.07 4.67 -1.22
N ASP A 377 6.94 4.38 -0.26
CA ASP A 377 8.30 4.91 -0.20
C ASP A 377 9.14 4.40 -1.37
N ASN A 378 9.92 5.29 -1.98
CA ASN A 378 10.83 4.98 -3.10
C ASN A 378 10.12 4.35 -4.31
N VAL A 379 8.82 4.60 -4.46
CA VAL A 379 8.06 4.18 -5.63
C VAL A 379 8.24 5.22 -6.73
N THR A 380 8.86 4.83 -7.83
CA THR A 380 9.11 5.74 -8.95
C THR A 380 8.02 5.59 -10.01
N VAL A 381 7.37 6.70 -10.38
CA VAL A 381 6.48 6.76 -11.54
C VAL A 381 7.19 7.51 -12.65
N ILE A 382 7.48 6.79 -13.74
CA ILE A 382 8.20 7.31 -14.90
C ILE A 382 7.17 7.73 -15.96
N TRP A 383 7.12 9.02 -16.28
CA TRP A 383 6.09 9.64 -17.10
C TRP A 383 6.59 9.95 -18.51
N LYS A 384 5.77 9.65 -19.53
CA LYS A 384 6.02 10.19 -20.87
C LYS A 384 5.90 11.72 -20.90
N ASP A 385 4.90 12.25 -20.20
CA ASP A 385 4.68 13.69 -20.00
C ASP A 385 4.50 13.93 -18.51
N LEU A 386 5.37 14.73 -17.88
CA LEU A 386 5.32 15.01 -16.45
C LEU A 386 4.04 15.77 -16.06
N LEU A 387 3.45 16.53 -16.99
CA LEU A 387 2.20 17.26 -16.73
C LEU A 387 1.02 16.32 -16.52
N ASP A 388 1.11 15.08 -17.00
CA ASP A 388 0.07 14.08 -16.75
C ASP A 388 -0.05 13.75 -15.24
N ALA A 389 0.98 13.99 -14.42
CA ALA A 389 0.91 13.78 -12.98
C ALA A 389 -0.14 14.68 -12.28
N GLU A 390 -0.49 15.84 -12.88
CA GLU A 390 -1.49 16.78 -12.36
C GLU A 390 -2.93 16.23 -12.45
N PHE A 391 -3.17 15.16 -13.21
CA PHE A 391 -4.51 14.53 -13.26
C PHE A 391 -4.90 13.82 -11.96
N ALA A 392 -3.93 13.50 -11.11
CA ALA A 392 -4.19 13.01 -9.76
C ALA A 392 -4.22 14.19 -8.79
N GLY A 393 -5.24 14.23 -7.93
CA GLY A 393 -5.41 15.33 -6.97
C GLY A 393 -4.39 15.32 -5.83
N VAL A 394 -3.98 14.12 -5.38
CA VAL A 394 -3.02 13.91 -4.29
C VAL A 394 -2.21 12.66 -4.61
N TRP A 395 -0.91 12.71 -4.33
CA TRP A 395 0.01 11.57 -4.38
C TRP A 395 0.52 11.26 -2.97
N PRO A 396 0.89 10.01 -2.65
CA PRO A 396 1.64 9.71 -1.44
C PRO A 396 3.01 10.40 -1.44
N ASP A 397 3.48 10.84 -0.27
CA ASP A 397 4.72 11.63 -0.14
C ASP A 397 5.98 10.89 -0.62
N GLY A 398 6.01 9.56 -0.49
CA GLY A 398 7.14 8.71 -0.90
C GLY A 398 7.25 8.46 -2.42
N VAL A 399 6.32 8.97 -3.23
CA VAL A 399 6.31 8.72 -4.68
C VAL A 399 7.23 9.69 -5.40
N VAL A 400 8.20 9.14 -6.14
CA VAL A 400 9.14 9.90 -6.98
C VAL A 400 8.62 9.97 -8.41
N HIS A 401 8.56 11.17 -8.97
CA HIS A 401 8.13 11.40 -10.35
C HIS A 401 9.33 11.61 -11.27
N GLU A 402 9.52 10.73 -12.24
CA GLU A 402 10.61 10.82 -13.23
C GLU A 402 10.07 11.03 -14.64
N ARG A 403 10.87 11.67 -15.51
CA ARG A 403 10.55 11.76 -16.94
C ARG A 403 11.08 10.52 -17.67
N MET A 404 10.27 9.96 -18.55
CA MET A 404 10.69 8.91 -19.46
C MET A 404 11.64 9.50 -20.48
N ASP A 405 12.93 9.17 -20.37
CA ASP A 405 13.94 9.66 -21.30
C ASP A 405 13.65 9.16 -22.73
N ILE A 406 13.26 10.10 -23.59
CA ILE A 406 12.95 9.88 -25.01
C ILE A 406 14.24 9.55 -25.79
N MET A 407 15.41 9.92 -25.25
CA MET A 407 16.71 9.85 -25.94
C MET A 407 17.44 8.52 -25.71
N GLY A 408 16.88 7.42 -26.24
CA GLY A 408 17.66 6.32 -26.82
C GLY A 408 18.53 5.43 -25.92
N LYS A 409 18.85 5.82 -24.69
CA LYS A 409 19.23 4.87 -23.64
C LYS A 409 17.93 4.23 -23.20
N GLY A 410 17.46 3.25 -23.98
CA GLY A 410 16.25 2.52 -23.63
C GLY A 410 16.34 2.17 -22.15
N TYR A 411 15.27 2.45 -21.39
CA TYR A 411 15.02 1.84 -20.09
C TYR A 411 15.02 0.33 -20.32
N SER A 412 16.20 -0.24 -20.47
CA SER A 412 16.48 -1.58 -20.04
C SER A 412 16.24 -1.44 -18.55
N PRO A 413 15.21 -2.10 -17.97
CA PRO A 413 15.05 -2.10 -16.52
C PRO A 413 16.44 -2.37 -15.94
N PRO A 414 16.94 -1.56 -14.98
CA PRO A 414 18.32 -1.62 -14.52
C PRO A 414 18.67 -3.08 -14.40
N ARG A 415 19.47 -3.58 -15.35
CA ARG A 415 19.86 -4.98 -15.36
C ARG A 415 20.58 -5.08 -14.05
N GLY A 416 19.98 -5.77 -13.08
CA GLY A 416 20.54 -5.91 -11.74
C GLY A 416 22.02 -6.14 -11.91
N ASN A 417 22.81 -5.25 -11.31
CA ASN A 417 24.25 -5.16 -11.46
C ASN A 417 24.88 -6.41 -10.84
N ASN A 418 24.62 -7.58 -11.44
CA ASN A 418 25.30 -8.82 -11.16
C ASN A 418 26.65 -8.66 -11.84
N GLY A 419 27.64 -8.26 -11.02
CA GLY A 419 29.01 -8.10 -11.44
C GLY A 419 29.55 -9.32 -12.19
N GLY A 420 30.43 -9.04 -13.14
CA GLY A 420 31.38 -10.01 -13.67
C GLY A 420 30.94 -10.75 -14.93
N MET A 421 31.07 -10.10 -16.09
CA MET A 421 31.73 -10.72 -17.25
C MET A 421 32.03 -9.65 -18.30
N GLU A 422 33.32 -9.32 -18.42
CA GLU A 422 33.87 -8.49 -19.49
C GLU A 422 33.53 -9.09 -20.86
N THR A 423 32.70 -8.40 -21.65
CA THR A 423 32.55 -8.73 -23.07
C THR A 423 33.46 -7.84 -23.90
N ARG A 424 34.34 -8.52 -24.61
CA ARG A 424 35.26 -8.01 -25.61
C ARG A 424 34.57 -7.05 -26.60
N SER A 425 35.24 -5.93 -26.79
CA SER A 425 35.08 -4.95 -27.86
C SER A 425 34.92 -5.58 -29.25
N LEU A 426 33.85 -5.23 -29.95
CA LEU A 426 33.73 -5.41 -31.39
C LEU A 426 33.25 -4.12 -32.06
N GLY A 427 34.19 -3.50 -32.78
CA GLY A 427 33.99 -3.03 -34.15
C GLY A 427 33.04 -1.86 -34.38
N ALA A 428 33.59 -0.65 -34.32
CA ALA A 428 33.03 0.53 -34.97
C ALA A 428 33.07 0.37 -36.51
N LEU A 429 31.91 0.47 -37.16
CA LEU A 429 31.80 0.74 -38.59
C LEU A 429 31.18 2.13 -38.74
N GLY A 430 32.00 3.06 -39.22
CA GLY A 430 31.63 4.43 -39.48
C GLY A 430 30.69 4.57 -40.67
N THR A 431 29.80 5.54 -40.58
CA THR A 431 29.14 6.15 -41.73
C THR A 431 29.40 7.64 -41.71
N SER A 432 30.06 8.07 -42.78
CA SER A 432 30.45 9.43 -43.08
C SER A 432 29.28 10.22 -43.70
N GLY A 433 29.15 11.46 -43.26
CA GLY A 433 29.02 12.64 -44.13
C GLY A 433 27.74 12.86 -44.95
N ARG A 434 26.95 13.86 -44.54
CA ARG A 434 26.59 15.02 -45.38
C ARG A 434 25.93 16.11 -44.53
N GLY A 435 26.51 17.30 -44.56
CA GLY A 435 25.94 18.52 -43.95
C GLY A 435 24.93 19.23 -44.87
N PRO A 436 24.79 20.56 -44.75
CA PRO A 436 23.70 21.19 -44.00
C PRO A 436 22.79 22.06 -44.89
N GLY A 437 21.60 22.40 -44.40
CA GLY A 437 20.69 23.35 -45.05
C GLY A 437 19.88 24.12 -44.02
N GLU A 438 20.00 25.44 -44.08
CA GLU A 438 19.39 26.44 -43.21
C GLU A 438 17.86 26.38 -43.17
N SER A 439 17.27 26.16 -41.99
CA SER A 439 15.87 26.53 -41.68
C SER A 439 15.54 26.43 -40.18
N ARG A 440 16.46 26.82 -39.29
CA ARG A 440 16.31 26.62 -37.82
C ARG A 440 15.82 27.85 -37.05
N GLY A 441 15.76 29.02 -37.69
CA GLY A 441 15.38 30.28 -37.02
C GLY A 441 13.88 30.49 -36.83
N GLU A 442 13.04 29.94 -37.72
CA GLU A 442 11.60 30.23 -37.70
C GLU A 442 10.83 29.30 -36.74
N GLU A 443 11.24 28.02 -36.62
CA GLU A 443 10.59 27.05 -35.72
C GLU A 443 10.78 27.36 -34.23
N GLU A 444 11.91 27.95 -33.84
CA GLU A 444 12.16 28.33 -32.43
C GLU A 444 11.28 29.55 -32.03
N SER A 445 10.91 30.41 -32.99
CA SER A 445 10.03 31.56 -32.74
C SER A 445 8.57 31.13 -32.51
N GLU A 446 8.05 30.20 -33.31
CA GLU A 446 6.67 29.70 -33.17
C GLU A 446 6.49 28.91 -31.87
N GLN A 447 7.49 28.13 -31.47
CA GLN A 447 7.46 27.40 -30.19
C GLN A 447 7.46 28.35 -28.99
N SER A 448 8.15 29.48 -29.08
CA SER A 448 8.17 30.50 -28.02
C SER A 448 6.81 31.19 -27.86
N GLU A 449 6.12 31.51 -28.96
CA GLU A 449 4.79 32.11 -28.92
C GLU A 449 3.71 31.15 -28.36
N ILE A 450 3.82 29.86 -28.68
CA ILE A 450 2.92 28.84 -28.15
C ILE A 450 3.10 28.71 -26.63
N MET A 451 4.34 28.73 -26.13
CA MET A 451 4.63 28.69 -24.70
C MET A 451 4.12 29.93 -23.94
N ILE A 452 4.24 31.12 -24.53
CA ILE A 452 3.73 32.36 -23.92
C ILE A 452 2.20 32.34 -23.84
N LYS A 453 1.50 31.90 -24.91
CA LYS A 453 0.04 31.76 -24.90
C LYS A 453 -0.44 30.72 -23.88
N ALA A 454 0.24 29.58 -23.78
CA ALA A 454 -0.08 28.55 -22.79
C ALA A 454 0.10 29.05 -21.35
N ARG A 455 1.14 29.85 -21.07
CA ARG A 455 1.37 30.45 -19.75
C ARG A 455 0.27 31.45 -19.38
N ALA A 456 -0.13 32.31 -20.33
CA ALA A 456 -1.21 33.27 -20.12
C ALA A 456 -2.58 32.59 -19.90
N GLU A 457 -2.86 31.47 -20.58
CA GLU A 457 -4.08 30.69 -20.35
C GLU A 457 -4.07 29.99 -18.97
N ARG A 458 -2.89 29.53 -18.52
CA ARG A 458 -2.70 28.94 -17.18
C ARG A 458 -2.97 29.96 -16.07
N GLU A 459 -2.46 31.18 -16.18
CA GLU A 459 -2.70 32.25 -15.20
C GLU A 459 -4.19 32.58 -15.09
N LYS A 460 -4.90 32.70 -16.22
CA LYS A 460 -6.36 32.94 -16.23
C LYS A 460 -7.16 31.81 -15.57
N ARG A 461 -6.77 30.54 -15.78
CA ARG A 461 -7.41 29.40 -15.11
C ARG A 461 -7.17 29.40 -13.60
N MET A 462 -5.96 29.73 -13.16
CA MET A 462 -5.62 29.83 -11.73
C MET A 462 -6.40 30.96 -11.05
N GLU A 463 -6.53 32.12 -11.70
CA GLU A 463 -7.35 33.23 -11.19
C GLU A 463 -8.82 32.83 -11.04
N PHE A 464 -9.39 32.11 -12.02
CA PHE A 464 -10.77 31.62 -11.96
C PHE A 464 -10.99 30.61 -10.83
N VAL A 465 -10.05 29.67 -10.61
CA VAL A 465 -10.13 28.72 -9.49
C VAL A 465 -10.05 29.45 -8.15
N ASN A 466 -9.14 30.41 -8.01
CA ASN A 466 -9.01 31.23 -6.80
C ASN A 466 -10.26 32.10 -6.56
N GLU A 467 -10.95 32.54 -7.60
CA GLU A 467 -12.22 33.26 -7.48
C GLU A 467 -13.35 32.35 -6.99
N ILE A 468 -13.44 31.12 -7.51
CA ILE A 468 -14.41 30.11 -7.02
C ILE A 468 -14.16 29.82 -5.54
N GLN A 469 -12.91 29.59 -5.13
CA GLN A 469 -12.57 29.31 -3.73
C GLN A 469 -12.93 30.51 -2.82
N ARG A 470 -12.64 31.74 -3.25
CA ARG A 470 -13.08 32.96 -2.53
C ARG A 470 -14.60 33.09 -2.48
N GLY A 471 -15.33 32.62 -3.49
CA GLY A 471 -16.79 32.57 -3.51
C GLY A 471 -17.37 31.60 -2.48
N VAL A 472 -16.80 30.40 -2.39
CA VAL A 472 -17.22 29.36 -1.44
C VAL A 472 -16.98 29.80 0.01
N LEU A 473 -15.80 30.35 0.31
CA LEU A 473 -15.47 30.86 1.65
C LEU A 473 -16.41 32.01 2.09
N ARG A 474 -16.75 32.92 1.17
CA ARG A 474 -17.74 33.98 1.42
C ARG A 474 -19.16 33.43 1.64
N GLY A 475 -19.51 32.34 0.98
CA GLY A 475 -20.79 31.66 1.16
C GLY A 475 -20.91 30.95 2.52
N MET A 476 -19.81 30.36 3.02
CA MET A 476 -19.80 29.68 4.31
C MET A 476 -19.91 30.66 5.49
N SER A 477 -19.17 31.78 5.45
CA SER A 477 -19.22 32.80 6.50
C SER A 477 -20.62 33.44 6.65
N LYS A 478 -21.38 33.59 5.56
CA LYS A 478 -22.76 34.09 5.62
C LYS A 478 -23.75 33.11 6.26
N ARG A 479 -23.52 31.80 6.12
CA ARG A 479 -24.41 30.78 6.72
C ARG A 479 -24.20 30.65 8.23
N GLU A 480 -22.98 30.86 8.72
CA GLU A 480 -22.70 30.89 10.16
C GLU A 480 -23.33 32.09 10.86
N LEU A 481 -23.31 33.28 10.22
CA LEU A 481 -23.97 34.47 10.78
C LEU A 481 -25.50 34.35 10.89
N THR A 482 -26.14 33.56 10.03
CA THR A 482 -27.59 33.31 10.14
C THR A 482 -27.94 32.24 11.16
N ARG A 483 -27.00 31.34 11.49
CA ARG A 483 -27.22 30.26 12.46
C ARG A 483 -27.17 30.78 13.90
N THR A 484 -26.27 31.71 14.21
CA THR A 484 -26.16 32.31 15.54
C THR A 484 -27.28 33.29 15.87
N ARG A 485 -28.02 33.79 14.88
CA ARG A 485 -29.16 34.70 15.10
C ARG A 485 -30.47 33.97 15.42
N GLY A 486 -30.60 32.68 15.09
CA GLY A 486 -31.80 31.88 15.38
C GLY A 486 -31.82 31.24 16.77
N GLU A 487 -30.72 31.30 17.52
CA GLU A 487 -30.56 30.56 18.79
C GLU A 487 -30.83 31.42 20.04
N VAL A 488 -31.16 32.71 19.88
CA VAL A 488 -31.36 33.66 21.00
C VAL A 488 -32.84 33.93 21.31
N GLU A 489 -33.79 33.47 20.48
CA GLU A 489 -35.24 33.70 20.71
C GLU A 489 -35.98 32.59 21.49
N GLY A 490 -35.26 31.57 21.97
CA GLY A 490 -35.87 30.33 22.51
C GLY A 490 -35.99 30.18 24.04
N LEU A 491 -35.80 31.22 24.86
CA LEU A 491 -35.86 31.09 26.32
C LEU A 491 -36.88 32.06 26.94
N ARG A 492 -38.15 31.64 26.96
CA ARG A 492 -39.18 32.12 27.90
C ARG A 492 -39.45 31.02 28.94
N PRO A 493 -39.43 31.30 30.26
CA PRO A 493 -39.77 30.32 31.28
C PRO A 493 -41.09 30.68 31.99
N GLU A 494 -42.14 29.88 31.83
CA GLU A 494 -43.33 29.84 32.70
C GLU A 494 -44.00 28.46 32.47
N VAL A 495 -44.76 27.81 33.35
CA VAL A 495 -45.16 27.89 34.76
C VAL A 495 -45.83 26.52 35.03
N SER A 496 -45.69 25.99 36.24
CA SER A 496 -46.30 24.75 36.74
C SER A 496 -47.80 24.89 37.10
N VAL A 497 -48.68 23.97 36.67
CA VAL A 497 -50.02 23.62 37.26
C VAL A 497 -50.38 22.19 36.75
N GLY A 498 -50.62 21.16 37.58
CA GLY A 498 -51.88 20.76 38.26
C GLY A 498 -52.75 19.86 37.34
N VAL A 499 -52.82 18.53 37.54
CA VAL A 499 -53.82 17.74 38.32
C VAL A 499 -55.22 17.62 37.66
N GLU A 500 -55.81 16.40 37.76
CA GLU A 500 -57.20 15.97 37.48
C GLU A 500 -57.63 15.83 36.01
N GLU A 501 -58.61 15.02 35.61
CA GLU A 501 -59.20 13.72 36.00
C GLU A 501 -60.21 13.41 34.87
N SER A 502 -60.50 12.12 34.67
CA SER A 502 -61.77 11.59 34.13
C SER A 502 -62.18 11.73 32.64
N ASN A 503 -62.73 10.59 32.20
CA ASN A 503 -63.90 10.35 31.35
C ASN A 503 -63.80 10.19 29.81
N ASP A 504 -64.14 8.93 29.44
CA ASP A 504 -65.18 8.49 28.51
C ASP A 504 -65.15 8.89 27.03
N GLY A 505 -65.29 7.89 26.16
CA GLY A 505 -65.83 8.09 24.82
C GLY A 505 -65.49 7.00 23.82
N GLU A 506 -66.47 6.13 23.56
CA GLU A 506 -66.58 5.14 22.48
C GLU A 506 -66.15 5.63 21.09
N GLY A 507 -65.65 4.71 20.24
CA GLY A 507 -65.39 5.03 18.84
C GLY A 507 -64.76 3.91 18.02
N ASP A 508 -65.58 2.90 17.73
CA ASP A 508 -65.44 1.79 16.79
C ASP A 508 -64.68 2.07 15.46
N SER A 509 -63.85 1.10 15.00
CA SER A 509 -63.86 0.51 13.64
C SER A 509 -62.50 0.06 13.05
N ALA A 510 -62.57 -1.14 12.45
CA ALA A 510 -61.74 -1.73 11.38
C ALA A 510 -60.27 -2.12 11.71
N HIS A 511 -59.93 -3.37 12.03
CA HIS A 511 -59.96 -4.58 11.17
C HIS A 511 -59.00 -4.55 9.98
N VAL A 512 -57.76 -5.05 10.15
CA VAL A 512 -57.02 -5.83 9.12
C VAL A 512 -56.12 -6.87 9.82
N GLN A 513 -56.32 -8.12 9.41
CA GLN A 513 -55.66 -9.34 9.85
C GLN A 513 -54.20 -9.42 9.39
N ALA A 514 -53.33 -9.95 10.27
CA ALA A 514 -52.03 -10.51 9.91
C ALA A 514 -52.10 -12.03 10.01
N PRO A 515 -51.65 -12.81 9.00
CA PRO A 515 -51.61 -14.26 9.11
C PRO A 515 -50.31 -14.73 9.77
N VAL A 516 -50.53 -15.54 10.79
CA VAL A 516 -49.61 -16.53 11.36
C VAL A 516 -49.24 -17.55 10.28
N VAL A 517 -47.96 -17.84 10.09
CA VAL A 517 -47.51 -19.07 9.44
C VAL A 517 -46.54 -19.77 10.37
N GLU A 518 -47.03 -20.87 10.92
CA GLU A 518 -46.31 -21.83 11.73
C GLU A 518 -45.93 -23.02 10.84
N ALA A 519 -44.71 -23.53 11.08
CA ALA A 519 -44.32 -24.93 11.04
C ALA A 519 -43.78 -25.59 9.73
N LEU A 520 -42.80 -26.46 10.03
CA LEU A 520 -42.39 -27.73 9.40
C LEU A 520 -41.15 -27.74 8.47
N ASP A 521 -40.08 -28.31 9.04
CA ASP A 521 -39.37 -29.53 8.60
C ASP A 521 -39.08 -29.75 7.11
N GLY A 522 -37.83 -30.06 6.79
CA GLY A 522 -37.47 -30.56 5.46
C GLY A 522 -35.99 -30.75 5.21
N GLU A 523 -35.45 -31.84 5.73
CA GLU A 523 -34.14 -32.41 5.45
C GLU A 523 -33.94 -32.79 3.95
N LEU A 524 -32.66 -32.90 3.56
CA LEU A 524 -32.08 -33.82 2.55
C LEU A 524 -31.93 -33.44 1.05
N ARG A 525 -30.69 -33.73 0.60
CA ARG A 525 -30.19 -34.16 -0.73
C ARG A 525 -29.77 -33.06 -1.72
N SER A 526 -28.47 -32.89 -1.99
CA SER A 526 -27.50 -33.72 -2.76
C SER A 526 -27.59 -33.58 -4.29
N ARG A 527 -26.42 -33.27 -4.89
CA ARG A 527 -26.00 -33.51 -6.28
C ARG A 527 -26.67 -32.68 -7.38
N VAL A 528 -25.88 -31.78 -7.98
CA VAL A 528 -25.39 -31.88 -9.38
C VAL A 528 -23.92 -31.47 -9.40
#